data_AF-A0A7K4FI38-F1
#
_entry.id   AF-A0A7K4FI38-F1
#
_cell.length_a   1.000
_cell.length_b   1.000
_cell.length_c   1.000
_cell.angle_alpha   90.00
_cell.angle_beta   90.00
_cell.angle_gamma   90.00
#
_symmetry.space_group_name_H-M   'P 1'
#
loop_
_entity.id
_entity.type
_entity.pdbx_description
1 polymer ?
#
loop_
_entity_poly.entity_id
_entity_poly.type
_entity_poly.pdbx_seq_one_letter_code
_entity_poly.pdbx_strand_id
1 'polypeptide(L)'
;MSPAAHGTVHEFDHLPESWETFAHVPRRPIGVAVLSTLIAAGGMLAIVGAAFFLISHYMGWATPTGVLPAPLDFAGVLGGAFGAMITLVVGGVGLGVATSLWRQEVWALWTVTVFAFAGVAYLFLTGSFTVLFALLVLLVVYMLTVRRYFY
;
A
#
# COMPACT_ATOMS: atom_id res chain seq x y z
N MET A 1 -34.28 14.48 -69.57
CA MET A 1 -33.08 13.70 -69.19
C MET A 1 -32.07 14.66 -68.63
N SER A 2 -31.77 14.57 -67.33
CA SER A 2 -30.78 15.41 -66.62
C SER A 2 -29.89 14.46 -65.81
N PRO A 3 -28.56 14.69 -65.73
CA PRO A 3 -27.61 13.68 -65.30
C PRO A 3 -27.55 13.53 -63.78
N ALA A 4 -27.29 12.30 -63.33
CA ALA A 4 -27.01 11.95 -61.95
C ALA A 4 -25.74 12.66 -61.47
N ALA A 5 -25.87 13.51 -60.46
CA ALA A 5 -24.73 14.03 -59.72
C ALA A 5 -24.20 12.90 -58.83
N HIS A 6 -22.95 12.50 -59.04
CA HIS A 6 -22.21 11.64 -58.15
C HIS A 6 -22.17 12.28 -56.75
N GLY A 7 -22.83 11.65 -55.79
CA GLY A 7 -22.71 12.00 -54.38
C GLY A 7 -21.26 11.77 -53.96
N THR A 8 -20.55 12.85 -53.66
CA THR A 8 -19.31 12.81 -52.89
C THR A 8 -19.63 12.20 -51.54
N VAL A 9 -19.03 11.05 -51.24
CA VAL A 9 -19.04 10.46 -49.89
C VAL A 9 -18.33 11.48 -48.99
N HIS A 10 -19.11 12.24 -48.22
CA HIS A 10 -18.56 13.04 -47.13
C HIS A 10 -18.08 12.08 -46.05
N GLU A 11 -16.78 11.81 -46.06
CA GLU A 11 -16.08 11.24 -44.91
C GLU A 11 -16.23 12.25 -43.76
N PHE A 12 -17.04 11.90 -42.76
CA PHE A 12 -17.22 12.68 -41.54
C PHE A 12 -15.95 12.56 -40.69
N ASP A 13 -14.87 13.23 -41.09
CA ASP A 13 -13.56 13.18 -40.41
C ASP A 13 -13.27 14.45 -39.60
N HIS A 14 -14.31 15.08 -39.06
CA HIS A 14 -14.19 16.33 -38.31
C HIS A 14 -15.01 16.24 -37.02
N LEU A 15 -14.67 15.28 -36.15
CA LEU A 15 -15.00 15.46 -34.74
C LEU A 15 -14.07 16.57 -34.21
N PRO A 16 -14.60 17.65 -33.61
CA PRO A 16 -13.77 18.69 -33.06
C PRO A 16 -12.87 18.11 -31.96
N GLU A 17 -11.61 18.54 -31.93
CA GLU A 17 -10.53 18.11 -31.01
C GLU A 17 -10.85 18.29 -29.51
N SER A 18 -12.03 18.82 -29.18
CA SER A 18 -12.52 19.05 -27.83
C SER A 18 -13.26 17.84 -27.20
N TRP A 19 -13.38 16.72 -27.91
CA TRP A 19 -13.99 15.47 -27.40
C TRP A 19 -12.97 14.49 -26.80
N GLU A 20 -11.70 14.88 -26.68
CA GLU A 20 -10.80 14.15 -25.80
C GLU A 20 -11.29 14.36 -24.37
N THR A 21 -12.01 13.37 -23.84
CA THR A 21 -12.25 13.26 -22.40
C THR A 21 -10.88 13.34 -21.75
N PHE A 22 -10.52 14.50 -21.19
CA PHE A 22 -9.34 14.65 -20.37
C PHE A 22 -9.31 13.44 -19.46
N ALA A 23 -8.31 12.57 -19.64
CA ALA A 23 -8.16 11.38 -18.82
C ALA A 23 -8.30 11.86 -17.39
N HIS A 24 -9.38 11.44 -16.71
CA HIS A 24 -9.63 11.88 -15.36
C HIS A 24 -8.49 11.31 -14.53
N VAL A 25 -7.45 12.10 -14.31
CA VAL A 25 -6.33 11.70 -13.46
C VAL A 25 -6.90 11.76 -12.05
N PRO A 26 -7.18 10.62 -11.40
CA PRO A 26 -7.71 10.64 -10.06
C PRO A 26 -6.70 11.41 -9.20
N ARG A 27 -7.17 12.46 -8.52
CA ARG A 27 -6.31 13.26 -7.64
C ARG A 27 -5.84 12.36 -6.52
N ARG A 28 -4.60 11.89 -6.61
CA ARG A 28 -3.96 11.11 -5.54
C ARG A 28 -3.58 12.05 -4.41
N PRO A 29 -4.18 11.93 -3.22
CA PRO A 29 -3.75 12.72 -2.08
C PRO A 29 -2.30 12.32 -1.74
N ILE A 30 -1.40 13.31 -1.68
CA ILE A 30 0.05 13.10 -1.50
C ILE A 30 0.35 12.20 -0.30
N GLY A 31 -0.38 12.35 0.81
CA GLY A 31 -0.18 11.53 2.00
C GLY A 31 -0.50 10.04 1.80
N VAL A 32 -1.41 9.67 0.90
CA VAL A 32 -1.65 8.25 0.55
C VAL A 32 -0.50 7.69 -0.27
N ALA A 33 0.07 8.48 -1.18
CA ALA A 33 1.25 8.07 -1.94
C ALA A 33 2.47 7.88 -1.04
N VAL A 34 2.67 8.78 -0.07
CA VAL A 34 3.72 8.65 0.95
C VAL A 34 3.49 7.42 1.81
N LEU A 35 2.28 7.23 2.33
CA LEU A 35 1.93 6.08 3.15
C LEU A 35 2.12 4.75 2.40
N SER A 36 1.65 4.67 1.16
CA SER A 36 1.86 3.51 0.29
C SER A 36 3.35 3.20 0.13
N THR A 37 4.17 4.21 -0.14
CA THR A 37 5.62 4.05 -0.29
C THR A 37 6.27 3.58 1.01
N LEU A 38 5.85 4.11 2.16
CA LEU A 38 6.37 3.70 3.47
C LEU A 38 5.99 2.26 3.82
N ILE A 39 4.74 1.87 3.56
CA ILE A 39 4.28 0.48 3.76
C ILE A 39 5.03 -0.46 2.83
N ALA A 40 5.24 -0.06 1.56
CA ALA A 40 6.01 -0.84 0.60
C ALA A 40 7.46 -1.03 1.05
N ALA A 41 8.12 0.04 1.48
CA ALA A 41 9.49 -0.01 1.99
C ALA A 41 9.58 -0.91 3.24
N GLY A 42 8.65 -0.77 4.18
CA GLY A 42 8.59 -1.62 5.38
C GLY A 42 8.36 -3.10 5.03
N GLY A 43 7.42 -3.38 4.13
CA GLY A 43 7.15 -4.74 3.64
C GLY A 43 8.35 -5.36 2.93
N MET A 44 9.05 -4.58 2.10
CA MET A 44 10.25 -5.03 1.40
C MET A 44 11.39 -5.32 2.39
N LEU A 45 11.61 -4.45 3.38
CA LEU A 45 12.61 -4.69 4.43
C LEU A 45 12.27 -5.96 5.21
N ALA A 46 11.01 -6.18 5.57
CA ALA A 46 10.56 -7.40 6.24
C ALA A 46 10.84 -8.66 5.41
N ILE A 47 10.54 -8.62 4.11
CA ILE A 47 10.81 -9.74 3.19
C ILE A 47 12.31 -10.03 3.11
N VAL A 48 13.13 -9.00 2.86
CA VAL A 48 14.58 -9.17 2.71
C VAL A 48 15.21 -9.66 4.01
N GLY A 49 14.85 -9.07 5.15
CA GLY A 49 15.36 -9.47 6.46
C GLY A 49 14.98 -10.91 6.81
N ALA A 50 13.72 -11.30 6.55
CA ALA A 50 13.25 -12.65 6.80
C ALA A 50 13.88 -13.70 5.87
N ALA A 51 14.02 -13.37 4.58
CA ALA A 51 14.71 -14.24 3.62
C ALA A 51 16.17 -14.46 4.03
N PHE A 52 16.87 -13.39 4.40
CA PHE A 52 18.25 -13.47 4.87
C PHE A 52 18.38 -14.31 6.15
N PHE A 53 17.46 -14.13 7.10
CA PHE A 53 17.39 -14.96 8.30
C PHE A 53 17.23 -16.45 7.95
N LEU A 54 16.27 -16.81 7.09
CA LEU A 54 16.03 -18.20 6.69
C LEU A 54 17.24 -18.81 6.00
N ILE A 55 17.88 -18.09 5.07
CA ILE A 55 19.09 -18.56 4.39
C ILE A 55 20.18 -18.85 5.43
N SER A 56 20.46 -17.89 6.33
CA SER A 56 21.49 -18.07 7.36
C SER A 56 21.21 -19.26 8.28
N HIS A 57 19.94 -19.46 8.65
CA HIS A 57 19.48 -20.53 9.53
C HIS A 57 19.69 -21.91 8.89
N TYR A 58 19.34 -22.08 7.62
CA TYR A 58 19.49 -23.37 6.92
C TYR A 58 20.91 -23.65 6.43
N MET A 59 21.73 -22.61 6.20
CA MET A 59 23.14 -22.78 5.83
C MET A 59 24.07 -23.03 7.03
N GLY A 60 23.53 -23.06 8.25
CA GLY A 60 24.32 -23.27 9.47
C GLY A 60 25.28 -22.12 9.80
N TRP A 61 25.01 -20.93 9.25
CA TRP A 61 25.78 -19.73 9.55
C TRP A 61 25.29 -19.10 10.85
N ALA A 62 26.12 -18.25 11.46
CA ALA A 62 25.67 -17.47 12.61
C ALA A 62 24.43 -16.67 12.21
N THR A 63 23.30 -16.91 12.90
CA THR A 63 22.05 -16.19 12.64
C THR A 63 22.27 -14.71 12.92
N PRO A 64 22.08 -13.84 11.93
CA PRO A 64 22.31 -12.42 12.07
C PRO A 64 21.18 -11.84 12.93
N THR A 65 21.55 -11.37 14.12
CA THR A 65 20.63 -10.71 15.05
C THR A 65 20.62 -9.21 14.77
N GLY A 66 19.45 -8.56 14.88
CA GLY A 66 19.32 -7.12 14.70
C GLY A 66 19.27 -6.60 13.26
N VAL A 67 19.02 -7.47 12.27
CA VAL A 67 18.85 -7.06 10.86
C VAL A 67 17.52 -6.30 10.64
N LEU A 68 16.49 -6.67 11.41
CA LEU A 68 15.18 -6.03 11.38
C LEU A 68 14.99 -5.16 12.63
N PRO A 69 14.30 -4.01 12.52
CA PRO A 69 13.82 -3.27 13.69
C PRO A 69 13.01 -4.19 14.59
N ALA A 70 13.13 -4.04 15.91
CA ALA A 70 12.43 -4.90 16.90
C ALA A 70 10.92 -5.12 16.62
N PRO A 71 10.14 -4.13 16.12
CA PRO A 71 8.74 -4.35 15.77
C PRO A 71 8.49 -5.28 14.56
N LEU A 72 9.51 -5.50 13.74
CA LEU A 72 9.47 -6.34 12.52
C LEU A 72 10.22 -7.67 12.71
N ASP A 73 10.89 -7.87 13.85
CA ASP A 73 11.65 -9.09 14.15
C ASP A 73 10.77 -10.18 14.78
N PHE A 74 9.81 -10.71 14.01
CA PHE A 74 9.04 -11.86 14.46
C PHE A 74 9.88 -13.15 14.49
N ALA A 75 11.03 -13.18 13.81
CA ALA A 75 11.96 -14.30 13.85
C ALA A 75 12.53 -14.49 15.27
N GLY A 76 12.85 -13.39 15.96
CA GLY A 76 13.22 -13.41 17.38
C GLY A 76 12.06 -13.75 18.33
N VAL A 77 10.85 -13.23 18.05
CA VAL A 77 9.69 -13.34 18.95
C VAL A 77 8.97 -14.70 18.86
N LEU A 78 8.83 -15.26 17.66
CA LEU A 78 8.04 -16.48 17.37
C LEU A 78 8.90 -17.73 17.16
N GLY A 79 10.19 -17.69 17.53
CA GLY A 79 11.04 -18.87 17.61
C GLY A 79 11.67 -19.30 16.29
N GLY A 80 12.55 -18.46 15.72
CA GLY A 80 13.47 -18.84 14.65
C GLY A 80 12.81 -18.90 13.27
N ALA A 81 13.05 -19.99 12.53
CA ALA A 81 12.64 -20.12 11.12
C ALA A 81 11.13 -19.91 10.90
N PHE A 82 10.29 -20.38 11.83
CA PHE A 82 8.84 -20.20 11.73
C PHE A 82 8.43 -18.71 11.81
N GLY A 83 9.02 -17.95 12.73
CA GLY A 83 8.80 -16.51 12.84
C GLY A 83 9.26 -15.74 11.60
N ALA A 84 10.36 -16.18 10.98
CA ALA A 84 10.83 -15.61 9.72
C ALA A 84 9.85 -15.91 8.56
N MET A 85 9.27 -17.11 8.49
CA MET A 85 8.23 -17.42 7.50
C MET A 85 6.98 -16.54 7.66
N ILE A 86 6.55 -16.28 8.90
CA ILE A 86 5.45 -15.34 9.17
C ILE A 86 5.82 -13.93 8.71
N THR A 87 7.06 -13.49 9.00
CA THR A 87 7.55 -12.16 8.60
C THR A 87 7.53 -11.99 7.08
N LEU A 88 7.91 -13.03 6.32
CA LEU A 88 7.80 -13.05 4.85
C LEU A 88 6.35 -12.84 4.39
N VAL A 89 5.40 -13.57 4.99
CA VAL A 89 3.99 -13.46 4.63
C VAL A 89 3.45 -12.08 4.97
N VAL A 90 3.75 -11.55 6.15
CA VAL A 90 3.34 -10.21 6.58
C VAL A 90 3.93 -9.14 5.66
N GLY A 91 5.20 -9.26 5.28
CA GLY A 91 5.84 -8.35 4.33
C GLY A 91 5.18 -8.40 2.94
N GLY A 92 4.85 -9.59 2.44
CA GLY A 92 4.13 -9.77 1.18
C GLY A 92 2.72 -9.18 1.20
N VAL A 93 1.97 -9.40 2.29
CA VAL A 93 0.66 -8.76 2.50
C VAL A 93 0.81 -7.24 2.54
N GLY A 94 1.85 -6.72 3.20
CA GLY A 94 2.17 -5.30 3.22
C GLY A 94 2.38 -4.71 1.82
N LEU A 95 3.11 -5.40 0.93
CA LEU A 95 3.27 -4.99 -0.46
C LEU A 95 1.94 -5.00 -1.23
N GLY A 96 1.08 -5.99 -0.99
CA GLY A 96 -0.26 -6.05 -1.56
C GLY A 96 -1.10 -4.83 -1.14
N VAL A 97 -1.14 -4.54 0.16
CA VAL A 97 -1.85 -3.36 0.71
C VAL A 97 -1.28 -2.06 0.15
N ALA A 98 0.04 -1.93 0.05
CA ALA A 98 0.68 -0.75 -0.54
C ALA A 98 0.27 -0.56 -2.00
N THR A 99 0.32 -1.62 -2.81
CA THR A 99 -0.08 -1.57 -4.23
C THR A 99 -1.55 -1.18 -4.37
N SER A 100 -2.41 -1.69 -3.51
CA SER A 100 -3.84 -1.36 -3.52
C SER A 100 -4.15 0.04 -3.00
N LEU A 101 -3.39 0.58 -2.04
CA LEU A 101 -3.45 2.00 -1.66
C LEU A 101 -3.03 2.91 -2.82
N TRP A 102 -1.99 2.52 -3.57
CA TRP A 102 -1.55 3.26 -4.76
C TRP A 102 -2.62 3.30 -5.85
N ARG A 103 -3.36 2.20 -6.00
CA ARG A 103 -4.54 2.08 -6.88
C ARG A 103 -5.82 2.69 -6.29
N GLN A 104 -5.75 3.20 -5.06
CA GLN A 104 -6.88 3.80 -4.34
C GLN A 104 -8.06 2.83 -4.16
N GLU A 105 -7.78 1.55 -3.91
CA GLU A 105 -8.82 0.54 -3.70
C GLU A 105 -9.46 0.70 -2.30
N VAL A 106 -10.80 0.70 -2.24
CA VAL A 106 -11.59 0.90 -1.00
C VAL A 106 -11.17 -0.05 0.12
N TRP A 107 -10.94 -1.33 -0.20
CA TRP A 107 -10.60 -2.33 0.79
C TRP A 107 -9.25 -2.04 1.46
N ALA A 108 -8.28 -1.47 0.74
CA ALA A 108 -6.97 -1.14 1.29
C ALA A 108 -7.06 0.00 2.31
N LEU A 109 -7.92 0.99 2.05
CA LEU A 109 -8.21 2.05 3.02
C LEU A 109 -8.77 1.47 4.32
N TRP A 110 -9.73 0.56 4.24
CA TRP A 110 -10.32 -0.06 5.43
C TRP A 110 -9.32 -0.92 6.19
N THR A 111 -8.54 -1.73 5.48
CA THR A 111 -7.49 -2.55 6.10
C THR A 111 -6.52 -1.69 6.90
N VAL A 112 -5.96 -0.63 6.30
CA VAL A 112 -5.04 0.27 7.00
C VAL A 112 -5.71 0.98 8.17
N THR A 113 -6.94 1.45 7.98
CA THR A 113 -7.68 2.15 9.04
C THR A 113 -7.94 1.25 10.24
N VAL A 114 -8.36 0.00 10.00
CA VAL A 114 -8.62 -0.99 11.06
C VAL A 114 -7.32 -1.34 11.79
N PHE A 115 -6.23 -1.58 11.07
CA PHE A 115 -4.93 -1.86 11.71
C PHE A 115 -4.41 -0.67 12.51
N ALA A 116 -4.52 0.55 11.98
CA ALA A 116 -4.13 1.75 12.69
C ALA A 116 -4.98 1.94 13.97
N PHE A 117 -6.30 1.73 13.87
CA PHE A 117 -7.19 1.81 15.02
C PHE A 117 -6.90 0.73 16.06
N ALA A 118 -6.63 -0.51 15.65
CA ALA A 118 -6.22 -1.58 16.55
C ALA A 118 -4.90 -1.22 17.29
N GLY A 119 -3.94 -0.61 16.59
CA GLY A 119 -2.72 -0.09 17.18
C GLY A 119 -2.97 1.02 18.21
N VAL A 120 -3.85 1.97 17.91
CA VAL A 120 -4.29 3.01 18.86
C VAL A 120 -4.92 2.37 20.10
N ALA A 121 -5.87 1.46 19.89
CA ALA A 121 -6.58 0.77 20.99
C ALA A 121 -5.60 -0.01 21.88
N TYR A 122 -4.65 -0.73 21.28
CA TYR A 122 -3.61 -1.45 22.03
C TYR A 122 -2.75 -0.50 22.88
N LEU A 123 -2.25 0.58 22.28
CA LEU A 123 -1.43 1.57 22.99
C LEU A 123 -2.23 2.29 24.09
N PHE A 124 -3.52 2.55 23.86
CA PHE A 124 -4.41 3.14 24.86
C PHE A 124 -4.62 2.19 26.05
N LEU A 125 -4.94 0.93 25.78
CA LEU A 125 -5.17 -0.10 26.81
C LEU A 125 -3.91 -0.41 27.62
N THR A 126 -2.73 -0.23 27.03
CA THR A 126 -1.43 -0.39 27.71
C THR A 126 -0.93 0.90 28.36
N GLY A 127 -1.73 1.98 28.37
CA GLY A 127 -1.36 3.27 28.97
C GLY A 127 -0.18 3.98 28.30
N SER A 128 0.17 3.60 27.07
CA SER A 128 1.37 4.04 26.37
C SER A 128 1.11 5.24 25.45
N PHE A 129 0.99 6.43 26.05
CA PHE A 129 0.81 7.70 25.35
C PHE A 129 2.13 8.23 24.76
N THR A 130 2.53 7.68 23.62
CA THR A 130 3.79 7.99 22.93
C THR A 130 3.58 8.84 21.67
N VAL A 131 4.67 9.30 21.05
CA VAL A 131 4.62 9.92 19.72
C VAL A 131 3.97 8.97 18.69
N LEU A 132 4.23 7.67 18.79
CA LEU A 132 3.61 6.65 17.95
C LEU A 132 2.09 6.63 18.13
N PHE A 133 1.58 6.74 19.36
CA PHE A 133 0.15 6.84 19.64
C PHE A 133 -0.47 8.04 18.89
N ALA A 134 0.15 9.23 19.01
CA ALA A 134 -0.32 10.43 18.32
C ALA A 134 -0.30 10.29 16.79
N LEU A 135 0.76 9.69 16.23
CA LEU A 135 0.88 9.44 14.79
C LEU A 135 -0.19 8.47 14.29
N LEU A 136 -0.51 7.42 15.04
CA LEU A 136 -1.55 6.46 14.68
C LEU A 136 -2.95 7.10 14.75
N VAL A 137 -3.23 7.91 15.76
CA VAL A 137 -4.49 8.69 15.83
C VAL A 137 -4.61 9.62 14.63
N LEU A 138 -3.54 10.36 14.32
CA LEU A 138 -3.49 11.25 13.15
C LEU A 138 -3.69 10.47 11.85
N LEU A 139 -3.09 9.29 11.73
CA LEU A 139 -3.25 8.42 10.56
C LEU A 139 -4.72 7.98 10.39
N VAL A 140 -5.39 7.57 11.47
CA VAL A 140 -6.82 7.18 11.43
C VAL A 140 -7.67 8.36 10.96
N VAL A 141 -7.49 9.54 11.56
CA VAL A 141 -8.23 10.76 11.16
C VAL A 141 -7.93 11.12 9.71
N TYR A 142 -6.67 11.02 9.28
CA TYR A 142 -6.25 11.29 7.92
C TYR A 142 -6.94 10.34 6.92
N MET A 143 -6.91 9.02 7.17
CA MET A 143 -7.56 8.02 6.31
C MET A 143 -9.06 8.28 6.18
N LEU A 144 -9.74 8.60 7.28
CA LEU A 144 -11.17 8.95 7.26
C LEU A 144 -11.44 10.24 6.47
N THR A 145 -10.52 11.20 6.50
CA THR A 145 -10.64 12.46 5.76
C THR A 145 -10.46 12.25 4.25
N VAL A 146 -9.49 11.40 3.85
CA VAL A 146 -9.22 11.11 2.44
C VAL A 146 -10.13 10.02 1.85
N ARG A 147 -11.06 9.46 2.62
CA ARG A 147 -11.99 8.40 2.15
C ARG A 147 -12.69 8.74 0.84
N ARG A 148 -13.01 10.01 0.62
CA ARG A 148 -13.69 10.50 -0.60
C ARG A 148 -12.92 10.24 -1.90
N TYR A 149 -11.62 9.99 -1.81
CA TYR A 149 -10.74 9.74 -2.97
C TYR A 149 -10.63 8.24 -3.32
N PHE A 150 -11.32 7.37 -2.57
CA PHE A 150 -11.29 5.91 -2.77
C PHE A 150 -12.62 5.37 -3.31
N TYR A 151 -13.67 6.20 -3.43
CA TYR A 151 -14.97 5.81 -3.98
C TYR A 151 -15.07 6.06 -5.48
#